data_AF-A0A3B3BRP4-F1
#
_entry.id   AF-A0A3B3BRP4-F1
#
_cell.length_a   1.000
_cell.length_b   1.000
_cell.length_c   1.000
_cell.angle_alpha   90.00
_cell.angle_beta   90.00
_cell.angle_gamma   90.00
#
_symmetry.space_group_name_H-M   'P 1'
#
loop_
_entity.id
_entity.type
_entity.pdbx_description
1 polymer ?
#
loop_
_entity_poly.entity_id
_entity_poly.type
_entity_poly.pdbx_seq_one_letter_code
_entity_poly.pdbx_strand_id
1 'polypeptide(L)'
;IVLPGCQTFDDIRQEIEEMKQHLEESEQIAVRELQHLDEETESLTAEQSHLENQKKRREGELEDLKLQLDSHRSSLKTYNEALRTEQSNLRSAEATLSDMKKKQKEAETLRNVGIGFMFIPVIGLIPRARSEIRRCESQITSYSNQVSRYEGFVSQAQNDIQVANRRIHETQLKLQTLSVTRASVADFQSKSRRAVHQLGLLCGVGSVAELQTRRLILLEPVMNVMEEMMEALGRITGD
;
A
#
# COMPACT_ATOMS: atom_id res chain seq x y z
N ILE A 1 -53.09 28.99 -38.82
CA ILE A 1 -53.03 29.90 -37.64
C ILE A 1 -54.11 29.42 -36.69
N VAL A 2 -53.74 29.03 -35.48
CA VAL A 2 -54.71 28.70 -34.42
C VAL A 2 -54.85 29.92 -33.52
N LEU A 3 -56.08 30.41 -33.38
CA LEU A 3 -56.39 31.63 -32.65
C LEU A 3 -56.74 31.32 -31.18
N PRO A 4 -56.46 32.23 -30.24
CA PRO A 4 -56.80 32.04 -28.84
C PRO A 4 -58.32 31.84 -28.63
N GLY A 5 -58.71 30.97 -27.70
CA GLY A 5 -60.11 30.75 -27.31
C GLY A 5 -60.84 29.63 -28.06
N CYS A 6 -60.14 28.82 -28.85
CA CYS A 6 -60.63 27.53 -29.33
C CYS A 6 -59.99 26.38 -28.56
N GLN A 7 -60.73 25.28 -28.40
CA GLN A 7 -60.31 24.12 -27.61
C GLN A 7 -58.95 23.57 -28.06
N THR A 8 -58.70 23.54 -29.38
CA THR A 8 -57.43 23.12 -29.97
C THR A 8 -56.24 24.02 -29.62
N PHE A 9 -56.45 25.32 -29.40
CA PHE A 9 -55.39 26.23 -28.92
C PHE A 9 -55.03 25.90 -27.47
N ASP A 10 -56.07 25.71 -26.63
CA ASP A 10 -55.90 25.44 -25.21
C ASP A 10 -55.25 24.07 -24.98
N ASP A 11 -55.62 23.04 -25.74
CA ASP A 11 -55.03 21.70 -25.69
C ASP A 11 -53.53 21.73 -26.06
N ILE A 12 -53.16 22.35 -27.18
CA ILE A 12 -51.75 22.46 -27.63
C ILE A 12 -50.93 23.28 -26.62
N ARG A 13 -51.52 24.35 -26.08
CA ARG A 13 -50.83 25.20 -25.11
C ARG A 13 -50.59 24.46 -23.79
N GLN A 14 -51.56 23.67 -23.35
CA GLN A 14 -51.42 22.86 -22.16
C GLN A 14 -50.32 21.80 -22.32
N GLU A 15 -50.24 21.10 -23.47
CA GLU A 15 -49.14 20.16 -23.73
C GLU A 15 -47.77 20.84 -23.70
N ILE A 16 -47.64 22.07 -24.23
CA ILE A 16 -46.37 22.82 -24.21
C ILE A 16 -45.98 23.24 -22.79
N GLU A 17 -46.95 23.68 -21.97
CA GLU A 17 -46.71 24.05 -20.58
C GLU A 17 -46.33 22.83 -19.72
N GLU A 18 -47.03 21.70 -19.89
CA GLU A 18 -46.73 20.44 -19.21
C GLU A 18 -45.34 19.92 -19.62
N MET A 19 -45.01 19.94 -20.91
CA MET A 19 -43.69 19.56 -21.42
C MET A 19 -42.58 20.43 -20.81
N LYS A 20 -42.75 21.75 -20.78
CA LYS A 20 -41.78 22.67 -20.17
C LYS A 20 -41.56 22.35 -18.70
N GLN A 21 -42.64 22.12 -17.94
CA GLN A 21 -42.55 21.84 -16.52
C GLN A 21 -41.80 20.52 -16.25
N HIS A 22 -42.11 19.47 -17.00
CA HIS A 22 -41.40 18.20 -16.91
C HIS A 22 -39.91 18.30 -17.30
N LEU A 23 -39.57 19.14 -18.28
CA LEU A 23 -38.18 19.38 -18.68
C LEU A 23 -37.39 20.14 -17.59
N GLU A 24 -37.98 21.19 -17.00
CA GLU A 24 -37.37 21.94 -15.90
C GLU A 24 -37.15 21.07 -14.66
N GLU A 25 -38.14 20.23 -14.30
CA GLU A 25 -38.01 19.26 -13.20
C GLU A 25 -36.90 18.23 -13.48
N SER A 26 -36.84 17.71 -14.71
CA SER A 26 -35.83 16.73 -15.12
C SER A 26 -34.43 17.33 -15.12
N GLU A 27 -34.26 18.57 -15.59
CA GLU A 27 -32.99 19.30 -15.54
C GLU A 27 -32.52 19.50 -14.10
N GLN A 28 -33.40 19.94 -13.19
CA GLN A 28 -33.04 20.13 -11.79
C GLN A 28 -32.61 18.83 -11.11
N ILE A 29 -33.31 17.73 -11.36
CA ILE A 29 -32.96 16.42 -10.81
C ILE A 29 -31.60 15.99 -11.36
N ALA A 30 -31.38 16.09 -12.68
CA ALA A 30 -30.14 15.67 -13.31
C ALA A 30 -28.93 16.50 -12.85
N VAL A 31 -29.10 17.82 -12.62
CA VAL A 31 -28.07 18.69 -12.05
C VAL A 31 -27.72 18.29 -10.61
N ARG A 32 -28.71 17.95 -9.77
CA ARG A 32 -28.45 17.50 -8.39
C ARG A 32 -27.71 16.17 -8.35
N GLU A 33 -28.14 15.20 -9.16
CA GLU A 33 -27.45 13.91 -9.26
C GLU A 33 -26.02 14.07 -9.78
N LEU A 34 -25.79 15.00 -10.71
CA LEU A 34 -24.45 15.33 -11.17
C LEU A 34 -23.58 15.95 -10.07
N GLN A 35 -24.13 16.82 -9.22
CA GLN A 35 -23.40 17.37 -8.07
C GLN A 35 -22.97 16.27 -7.09
N HIS A 36 -23.86 15.32 -6.80
CA HIS A 36 -23.53 14.18 -5.96
C HIS A 36 -22.40 13.32 -6.56
N LEU A 37 -22.40 13.09 -7.88
CA LEU A 37 -21.31 12.40 -8.58
C LEU A 37 -19.99 13.18 -8.54
N ASP A 38 -20.05 14.51 -8.61
CA ASP A 38 -18.88 15.38 -8.48
C ASP A 38 -18.26 15.24 -7.07
N GLU A 39 -19.09 15.26 -6.02
CA GLU A 39 -18.67 15.02 -4.64
C GLU A 39 -18.04 13.62 -4.45
N GLU A 40 -18.65 12.58 -5.01
CA GLU A 40 -18.12 11.21 -4.97
C GLU A 40 -16.76 11.12 -5.68
N THR A 41 -16.61 11.80 -6.82
CA THR A 41 -15.34 11.84 -7.57
C THR A 41 -14.24 12.55 -6.78
N GLU A 42 -14.56 13.65 -6.08
CA GLU A 42 -13.63 14.35 -5.21
C GLU A 42 -13.21 13.48 -4.03
N SER A 43 -14.17 12.81 -3.37
CA SER A 43 -13.92 11.89 -2.26
C SER A 43 -13.00 10.75 -2.68
N LEU A 44 -13.29 10.07 -3.80
CA LEU A 44 -12.44 9.01 -4.35
C LEU A 44 -11.04 9.50 -4.71
N THR A 45 -10.91 10.73 -5.23
CA THR A 45 -9.62 11.34 -5.55
C THR A 45 -8.80 11.62 -4.27
N ALA A 46 -9.45 12.12 -3.23
CA ALA A 46 -8.81 12.34 -1.93
C ALA A 46 -8.38 11.02 -1.28
N GLU A 47 -9.23 9.98 -1.32
CA GLU A 47 -8.92 8.65 -0.80
C GLU A 47 -7.75 8.02 -1.55
N GLN A 48 -7.71 8.13 -2.89
CA GLN A 48 -6.58 7.66 -3.69
C GLN A 48 -5.27 8.32 -3.25
N SER A 49 -5.27 9.66 -3.16
CA SER A 49 -4.09 10.42 -2.73
C SER A 49 -3.64 10.01 -1.33
N HIS A 50 -4.58 9.79 -0.41
CA HIS A 50 -4.28 9.32 0.94
C HIS A 50 -3.64 7.93 0.94
N LEU A 51 -4.19 6.98 0.18
CA LEU A 51 -3.69 5.61 0.09
C LEU A 51 -2.32 5.55 -0.62
N GLU A 52 -2.08 6.35 -1.65
CA GLU A 52 -0.78 6.46 -2.32
C GLU A 52 0.31 6.99 -1.38
N ASN A 53 -0.01 8.04 -0.61
CA ASN A 53 0.90 8.58 0.38
C ASN A 53 1.18 7.57 1.50
N GLN A 54 0.16 6.85 1.96
CA GLN A 54 0.30 5.78 2.94
C GLN A 54 1.19 4.64 2.41
N LYS A 55 1.02 4.25 1.14
CA LYS A 55 1.86 3.23 0.49
C LYS A 55 3.32 3.67 0.46
N LYS A 56 3.62 4.87 -0.05
CA LYS A 56 5.00 5.41 -0.10
C LYS A 56 5.66 5.43 1.26
N ARG A 57 4.93 5.86 2.30
CA ARG A 57 5.45 5.88 3.67
C ARG A 57 5.80 4.47 4.16
N ARG A 58 4.90 3.50 3.95
CA ARG A 58 5.13 2.09 4.35
C ARG A 58 6.28 1.44 3.56
N GLU A 59 6.44 1.78 2.28
CA GLU A 59 7.58 1.32 1.47
C GLU A 59 8.91 1.86 2.02
N GLY A 60 8.95 3.13 2.44
CA GLY A 60 10.12 3.70 3.12
C GLY A 60 10.42 3.04 4.46
N GLU A 61 9.40 2.78 5.28
CA GLU A 61 9.55 2.04 6.55
C GLU A 61 10.05 0.60 6.32
N LEU A 62 9.58 -0.06 5.25
CA LEU A 62 10.05 -1.40 4.86
C LEU A 62 11.51 -1.40 4.43
N GLU A 63 11.96 -0.36 3.72
CA GLU A 63 13.35 -0.20 3.30
C GLU A 63 14.27 -0.03 4.51
N ASP A 64 13.88 0.79 5.47
CA ASP A 64 14.61 0.95 6.74
C ASP A 64 14.70 -0.36 7.52
N LEU A 65 13.60 -1.11 7.63
CA LEU A 65 13.58 -2.43 8.27
C LEU A 65 14.52 -3.42 7.57
N LYS A 66 14.60 -3.40 6.23
CA LYS A 66 15.54 -4.24 5.47
C LYS A 66 16.99 -3.86 5.74
N LEU A 67 17.30 -2.56 5.79
CA LEU A 67 18.65 -2.10 6.14
C LEU A 67 19.05 -2.54 7.56
N GLN A 68 18.13 -2.44 8.52
CA GLN A 68 18.35 -2.93 9.89
C GLN A 68 18.57 -4.45 9.92
N LEU A 69 17.76 -5.22 9.18
CA LEU A 69 17.91 -6.67 9.06
C LEU A 69 19.29 -7.06 8.51
N ASP A 70 19.74 -6.40 7.43
CA ASP A 70 21.05 -6.67 6.82
C ASP A 70 22.20 -6.33 7.77
N SER A 71 22.08 -5.23 8.52
CA SER A 71 23.03 -4.85 9.57
C SER A 71 23.10 -5.90 10.69
N HIS A 72 21.96 -6.38 11.18
CA HIS A 72 21.90 -7.45 12.18
C HIS A 72 22.48 -8.76 11.66
N ARG A 73 22.20 -9.11 10.40
CA ARG A 73 22.73 -10.32 9.77
C ARG A 73 24.25 -10.26 9.60
N SER A 74 24.79 -9.11 9.22
CA SER A 74 26.23 -8.87 9.13
C SER A 74 26.92 -8.99 10.50
N SER A 75 26.31 -8.37 11.52
CA SER A 75 26.78 -8.47 12.91
C SER A 75 26.78 -9.92 13.40
N LEU A 76 25.69 -10.65 13.18
CA LEU A 76 25.54 -12.07 13.52
C LEU A 76 26.61 -12.92 12.85
N LYS A 77 26.87 -12.70 11.55
CA LYS A 77 27.92 -13.42 10.82
C LYS A 77 29.29 -13.21 11.46
N THR A 78 29.62 -11.96 11.78
CA THR A 78 30.87 -11.59 12.44
C THR A 78 31.01 -12.27 13.80
N TYR A 79 29.96 -12.22 14.63
CA TYR A 79 29.97 -12.87 15.94
C TYR A 79 30.03 -14.40 15.86
N ASN A 80 29.39 -15.00 14.86
CA ASN A 80 29.44 -16.45 14.65
C ASN A 80 30.84 -16.89 14.17
N GLU A 81 31.50 -16.12 13.31
CA GLU A 81 32.89 -16.35 12.91
C GLU A 81 33.86 -16.23 14.10
N ALA A 82 33.68 -15.20 14.94
CA ALA A 82 34.45 -15.04 16.17
C ALA A 82 34.22 -16.20 17.15
N LEU A 83 32.96 -16.60 17.37
CA LEU A 83 32.58 -17.73 18.20
C LEU A 83 33.22 -19.03 17.73
N ARG A 84 33.21 -19.31 16.41
CA ARG A 84 33.86 -20.49 15.82
C ARG A 84 35.37 -20.47 16.00
N THR A 85 35.99 -19.30 15.84
CA THR A 85 37.43 -19.11 16.02
C THR A 85 37.82 -19.38 17.48
N GLU A 86 37.09 -18.82 18.43
CA GLU A 86 37.31 -19.07 19.86
C GLU A 86 37.03 -20.52 20.25
N GLN A 87 35.99 -21.17 19.73
CA GLN A 87 35.76 -22.61 19.94
C GLN A 87 36.92 -23.47 19.44
N SER A 88 37.52 -23.11 18.29
CA SER A 88 38.70 -23.80 17.75
C SER A 88 39.94 -23.57 18.62
N ASN A 89 40.13 -22.34 19.10
CA ASN A 89 41.21 -21.99 20.03
C ASN A 89 41.06 -22.72 21.37
N LEU A 90 39.84 -22.79 21.93
CA LEU A 90 39.53 -23.54 23.14
C LEU A 90 39.89 -25.03 22.97
N ARG A 91 39.41 -25.65 21.88
CA ARG A 91 39.73 -27.06 21.57
C ARG A 91 41.23 -27.31 21.48
N SER A 92 41.96 -26.37 20.89
CA SER A 92 43.43 -26.45 20.76
C SER A 92 44.12 -26.31 22.13
N ALA A 93 43.64 -25.41 22.98
CA ALA A 93 44.14 -25.21 24.35
C ALA A 93 43.83 -26.42 25.26
N GLU A 94 42.63 -27.00 25.14
CA GLU A 94 42.25 -28.23 25.84
C GLU A 94 43.08 -29.43 25.40
N ALA A 95 43.33 -29.58 24.10
CA ALA A 95 44.22 -30.62 23.56
C ALA A 95 45.64 -30.47 24.10
N THR A 96 46.15 -29.23 24.16
CA THR A 96 47.46 -28.91 24.73
C THR A 96 47.52 -29.26 26.22
N LEU A 97 46.49 -28.90 27.00
CA LEU A 97 46.38 -29.24 28.41
C LEU A 97 46.34 -30.76 28.63
N SER A 98 45.62 -31.48 27.76
CA SER A 98 45.50 -32.95 27.79
C SER A 98 46.85 -33.62 27.50
N ASP A 99 47.58 -33.15 26.49
CA ASP A 99 48.92 -33.63 26.15
C ASP A 99 49.92 -33.38 27.30
N MET A 100 49.88 -32.20 27.91
CA MET A 100 50.72 -31.87 29.07
C MET A 100 50.40 -32.76 30.29
N LYS A 101 49.13 -33.07 30.55
CA LYS A 101 48.72 -34.01 31.61
C LYS A 101 49.14 -35.44 31.30
N LYS A 102 49.09 -35.85 30.03
CA LYS A 102 49.53 -37.19 29.61
C LYS A 102 51.04 -37.34 29.83
N LYS A 103 51.83 -36.37 29.41
CA LYS A 103 53.29 -36.32 29.66
C LYS A 103 53.63 -36.33 31.15
N GLN A 104 52.81 -35.68 31.99
CA GLN A 104 52.98 -35.73 33.45
C GLN A 104 52.75 -37.14 34.01
N LYS A 105 51.71 -37.85 33.56
CA LYS A 105 51.42 -39.23 33.99
C LYS A 105 52.45 -40.24 33.45
N GLU A 106 52.95 -40.05 32.23
CA GLU A 106 54.03 -40.86 31.66
C GLU A 106 55.34 -40.68 32.45
N ALA A 107 55.61 -39.46 32.94
CA ALA A 107 56.77 -39.15 33.76
C ALA A 107 56.72 -39.74 35.19
N GLU A 108 55.54 -40.16 35.69
CA GLU A 108 55.39 -40.84 36.99
C GLU A 108 55.79 -42.34 36.95
N THR A 109 55.95 -42.94 35.78
CA THR A 109 56.21 -44.40 35.62
C THR A 109 57.70 -44.74 35.43
N LEU A 110 58.57 -43.74 35.25
CA LEU A 110 60.03 -43.93 35.11
C LEU A 110 60.75 -43.58 36.42
N ARG A 111 60.47 -44.38 37.46
CA ARG A 111 61.17 -44.31 38.75
C ARG A 111 62.17 -45.45 38.88
N ASN A 112 63.18 -45.45 38.03
CA ASN A 112 64.47 -46.09 38.30
C ASN A 112 65.52 -45.52 37.35
N VAL A 113 66.65 -45.10 37.93
CA VAL A 113 67.87 -44.49 37.36
C VAL A 113 67.97 -42.99 37.64
N GLY A 114 68.90 -42.69 38.54
CA GLY A 114 69.20 -41.34 39.01
C GLY A 114 69.78 -40.45 37.92
N ILE A 115 69.20 -39.27 37.79
CA ILE A 115 69.82 -37.98 37.44
C ILE A 115 68.90 -36.94 38.10
N GLY A 116 69.49 -36.09 38.94
CA GLY A 116 68.78 -34.99 39.57
C GLY A 116 68.25 -33.97 38.54
N PHE A 117 67.10 -33.38 38.85
CA PHE A 117 66.64 -32.10 38.30
C PHE A 117 66.55 -31.95 36.77
N MET A 118 65.49 -32.53 36.19
CA MET A 118 64.83 -31.93 35.00
C MET A 118 63.34 -31.60 35.26
N PHE A 119 62.85 -31.72 36.50
CA PHE A 119 61.42 -31.68 36.83
C PHE A 119 60.86 -30.30 37.23
N ILE A 120 61.34 -29.20 36.64
CA ILE A 120 60.69 -27.87 36.78
C ILE A 120 60.64 -27.25 35.38
N PRO A 121 59.48 -26.84 34.78
CA PRO A 121 58.29 -26.26 35.39
C PRO A 121 56.95 -26.62 34.67
N VAL A 122 56.50 -27.88 34.61
CA VAL A 122 55.20 -28.18 33.96
C VAL A 122 54.01 -27.66 34.80
N ILE A 123 54.15 -27.69 36.13
CA ILE A 123 53.10 -27.24 37.07
C ILE A 123 52.83 -25.73 36.97
N GLY A 124 53.76 -24.90 36.47
CA GLY A 124 53.51 -23.46 36.27
C GLY A 124 52.69 -23.14 35.02
N LEU A 125 52.75 -24.02 34.01
CA LEU A 125 52.04 -23.87 32.74
C LEU A 125 50.60 -24.38 32.80
N ILE A 126 50.33 -25.41 33.61
CA ILE A 126 48.98 -25.97 33.79
C ILE A 126 47.96 -24.94 34.35
N PRO A 127 48.25 -24.15 35.42
CA PRO A 127 47.38 -23.10 35.92
C PRO A 127 47.19 -21.97 34.92
N ARG A 128 48.25 -21.59 34.18
CA ARG A 128 48.17 -20.57 33.13
C ARG A 128 47.24 -21.01 32.00
N ALA A 129 47.44 -22.21 31.47
CA ALA A 129 46.58 -22.80 30.46
C ALA A 129 45.12 -22.95 30.95
N ARG A 130 44.90 -23.37 32.21
CA ARG A 130 43.54 -23.43 32.79
C ARG A 130 42.89 -22.04 32.92
N SER A 131 43.66 -21.02 33.26
CA SER A 131 43.15 -19.64 33.35
C SER A 131 42.80 -19.07 31.97
N GLU A 132 43.57 -19.42 30.94
CA GLU A 132 43.31 -19.06 29.54
C GLU A 132 42.07 -19.78 29.00
N ILE A 133 41.91 -21.07 29.29
CA ILE A 133 40.71 -21.87 28.97
C ILE A 133 39.47 -21.24 29.61
N ARG A 134 39.50 -20.92 30.91
CA ARG A 134 38.35 -20.32 31.61
C ARG A 134 37.98 -18.94 31.05
N ARG A 135 38.98 -18.16 30.65
CA ARG A 135 38.78 -16.86 29.99
C ARG A 135 38.19 -17.03 28.58
N CYS A 136 38.61 -18.06 27.86
CA CYS A 136 38.07 -18.41 26.54
C CYS A 136 36.63 -18.93 26.64
N GLU A 137 36.31 -19.80 27.61
CA GLU A 137 34.93 -20.26 27.89
C GLU A 137 33.98 -19.09 28.20
N SER A 138 34.44 -18.12 29.00
CA SER A 138 33.67 -16.91 29.29
C SER A 138 33.43 -16.06 28.03
N GLN A 139 34.40 -15.99 27.12
CA GLN A 139 34.25 -15.28 25.84
C GLN A 139 33.29 -16.01 24.90
N ILE A 140 33.39 -17.33 24.80
CA ILE A 140 32.46 -18.18 24.04
C ILE A 140 31.04 -18.02 24.55
N THR A 141 30.84 -18.02 25.87
CA THR A 141 29.50 -17.80 26.47
C THR A 141 28.96 -16.41 26.14
N SER A 142 29.80 -15.37 26.22
CA SER A 142 29.44 -14.01 25.85
C SER A 142 29.05 -13.90 24.37
N TYR A 143 29.87 -14.46 23.46
CA TYR A 143 29.59 -14.45 22.03
C TYR A 143 28.37 -15.28 21.66
N SER A 144 28.18 -16.44 22.30
CA SER A 144 26.98 -17.27 22.11
C SER A 144 25.72 -16.50 22.50
N ASN A 145 25.73 -15.79 23.63
CA ASN A 145 24.61 -14.96 24.05
C ASN A 145 24.33 -13.82 23.07
N GLN A 146 25.38 -13.21 22.49
CA GLN A 146 25.22 -12.18 21.47
C GLN A 146 24.63 -12.75 20.18
N VAL A 147 25.10 -13.91 19.70
CA VAL A 147 24.54 -14.59 18.52
C VAL A 147 23.05 -14.87 18.73
N SER A 148 22.65 -15.47 19.84
CA SER A 148 21.24 -15.75 20.12
C SER A 148 20.37 -14.49 20.17
N ARG A 149 20.91 -13.36 20.67
CA ARG A 149 20.20 -12.07 20.63
C ARG A 149 20.01 -11.56 19.21
N TYR A 150 21.05 -11.59 18.38
CA TYR A 150 20.96 -11.16 16.99
C TYR A 150 20.09 -12.10 16.15
N GLU A 151 20.07 -13.41 16.44
CA GLU A 151 19.13 -14.36 15.82
C GLU A 151 17.68 -13.99 16.16
N GLY A 152 17.42 -13.62 17.41
CA GLY A 152 16.13 -13.08 17.84
C GLY A 152 15.75 -11.81 17.09
N PHE A 153 16.65 -10.83 16.98
CA PHE A 153 16.41 -9.59 16.23
C PHE A 153 16.19 -9.83 14.73
N VAL A 154 16.95 -10.74 14.11
CA VAL A 154 16.76 -11.12 12.71
C VAL A 154 15.39 -11.78 12.50
N SER A 155 14.99 -12.71 13.37
CA SER A 155 13.68 -13.37 13.30
C SER A 155 12.52 -12.38 13.49
N GLN A 156 12.66 -11.47 14.45
CA GLN A 156 11.67 -10.42 14.69
C GLN A 156 11.57 -9.46 13.49
N ALA A 157 12.69 -8.91 13.01
CA ALA A 157 12.72 -8.02 11.86
C ALA A 157 12.18 -8.70 10.58
N GLN A 158 12.43 -10.00 10.39
CA GLN A 158 11.83 -10.76 9.28
C GLN A 158 10.30 -10.85 9.40
N ASN A 159 9.76 -11.10 10.59
CA ASN A 159 8.32 -11.10 10.81
C ASN A 159 7.72 -9.71 10.56
N ASP A 160 8.36 -8.65 11.06
CA ASP A 160 7.92 -7.27 10.86
C ASP A 160 7.91 -6.90 9.36
N ILE A 161 8.94 -7.30 8.61
CA ILE A 161 9.01 -7.16 7.15
C ILE A 161 7.89 -7.93 6.45
N GLN A 162 7.57 -9.17 6.88
CA GLN A 162 6.46 -9.93 6.30
C GLN A 162 5.11 -9.26 6.56
N VAL A 163 4.88 -8.76 7.77
CA VAL A 163 3.65 -8.03 8.12
C VAL A 163 3.55 -6.74 7.31
N ALA A 164 4.64 -5.97 7.20
CA ALA A 164 4.69 -4.75 6.40
C ALA A 164 4.41 -5.04 4.91
N ASN A 165 5.03 -6.08 4.34
CA ASN A 165 4.77 -6.50 2.96
C ASN A 165 3.31 -6.87 2.72
N ARG A 166 2.68 -7.62 3.64
CA ARG A 166 1.24 -7.95 3.54
C ARG A 166 0.37 -6.69 3.53
N ARG A 167 0.67 -5.73 4.42
CA ARG A 167 -0.06 -4.45 4.50
C ARG A 167 0.11 -3.59 3.26
N ILE A 168 1.32 -3.56 2.67
CA ILE A 168 1.58 -2.86 1.40
C ILE A 168 0.78 -3.51 0.27
N HIS A 169 0.79 -4.84 0.21
CA HIS A 169 0.04 -5.59 -0.80
C HIS A 169 -1.48 -5.33 -0.68
N GLU A 170 -2.01 -5.33 0.54
CA GLU A 170 -3.42 -5.01 0.80
C GLU A 170 -3.77 -3.59 0.34
N THR A 171 -2.94 -2.58 0.67
CA THR A 171 -3.13 -1.20 0.19
C THR A 171 -3.06 -1.12 -1.33
N GLN A 172 -2.18 -1.90 -1.97
CA GLN A 172 -2.09 -1.94 -3.43
C GLN A 172 -3.33 -2.54 -4.09
N LEU A 173 -3.91 -3.59 -3.51
CA LEU A 173 -5.19 -4.14 -3.97
C LEU A 173 -6.32 -3.12 -3.82
N LYS A 174 -6.40 -2.42 -2.68
CA LYS A 174 -7.37 -1.34 -2.45
C LYS A 174 -7.23 -0.23 -3.48
N LEU A 175 -6.00 0.21 -3.76
CA LEU A 175 -5.72 1.21 -4.80
C LEU A 175 -6.15 0.74 -6.20
N GLN A 176 -5.91 -0.52 -6.54
CA GLN A 176 -6.32 -1.06 -7.84
C GLN A 176 -7.84 -1.08 -7.98
N THR A 177 -8.54 -1.58 -6.96
CA THR A 177 -10.01 -1.59 -6.93
C THR A 177 -10.56 -0.16 -7.03
N LEU A 178 -10.03 0.76 -6.22
CA LEU A 178 -10.45 2.16 -6.23
C LEU A 178 -10.17 2.84 -7.57
N SER A 179 -9.05 2.53 -8.23
CA SER A 179 -8.74 3.03 -9.57
C SER A 179 -9.76 2.56 -10.62
N VAL A 180 -10.22 1.31 -10.55
CA VAL A 180 -11.25 0.79 -11.45
C VAL A 180 -12.58 1.49 -11.18
N THR A 181 -13.00 1.60 -9.92
CA THR A 181 -14.23 2.31 -9.53
C THR A 181 -14.20 3.76 -9.97
N ARG A 182 -13.09 4.47 -9.74
CA ARG A 182 -12.92 5.87 -10.17
C ARG A 182 -13.02 6.02 -11.69
N ALA A 183 -12.46 5.07 -12.47
CA ALA A 183 -12.58 5.11 -13.92
C ALA A 183 -14.03 4.96 -14.39
N SER A 184 -14.80 4.04 -13.77
CA SER A 184 -16.23 3.90 -14.06
C SER A 184 -17.04 5.12 -13.64
N VAL A 185 -16.76 5.72 -12.47
CA VAL A 185 -17.45 6.93 -12.00
C VAL A 185 -17.13 8.12 -12.91
N ALA A 186 -15.88 8.27 -13.35
CA ALA A 186 -15.49 9.34 -14.27
C ALA A 186 -16.15 9.20 -15.66
N ASP A 187 -16.24 7.98 -16.19
CA ASP A 187 -16.97 7.72 -17.44
C ASP A 187 -18.45 8.08 -17.29
N PHE A 188 -19.08 7.64 -16.19
CA PHE A 188 -20.47 7.94 -15.88
C PHE A 188 -20.71 9.44 -15.71
N GLN A 189 -19.86 10.13 -14.93
CA GLN A 189 -19.88 11.58 -14.75
C GLN A 189 -19.79 12.31 -16.10
N SER A 190 -18.92 11.87 -17.01
CA SER A 190 -18.80 12.48 -18.35
C SER A 190 -20.07 12.33 -19.18
N LYS A 191 -20.73 11.17 -19.11
CA LYS A 191 -21.99 10.89 -19.80
C LYS A 191 -23.14 11.67 -19.18
N SER A 192 -23.22 11.72 -17.85
CA SER A 192 -24.21 12.54 -17.11
C SER A 192 -24.05 14.03 -17.44
N ARG A 193 -22.83 14.58 -17.46
CA ARG A 193 -22.61 15.98 -17.86
C ARG A 193 -23.13 16.27 -19.26
N ARG A 194 -22.90 15.34 -20.19
CA ARG A 194 -23.41 15.47 -21.56
C ARG A 194 -24.93 15.43 -21.60
N ALA A 195 -25.55 14.50 -20.88
CA ALA A 195 -27.00 14.38 -20.81
C ALA A 195 -27.65 15.63 -20.18
N VAL A 196 -27.11 16.11 -19.05
CA VAL A 196 -27.54 17.36 -18.39
C VAL A 196 -27.42 18.54 -19.35
N HIS A 197 -26.31 18.66 -20.09
CA HIS A 197 -26.13 19.73 -21.06
C HIS A 197 -27.18 19.69 -22.17
N GLN A 198 -27.48 18.51 -22.73
CA GLN A 198 -28.51 18.37 -23.76
C GLN A 198 -29.93 18.63 -23.21
N LEU A 199 -30.22 18.21 -21.97
CA LEU A 199 -31.47 18.53 -21.28
C LEU A 199 -31.64 20.03 -21.07
N GLY A 200 -30.57 20.75 -20.72
CA GLY A 200 -30.59 22.21 -20.62
C GLY A 200 -30.87 22.90 -21.96
N LEU A 201 -30.34 22.37 -23.07
CA LEU A 201 -30.68 22.86 -24.41
C LEU A 201 -32.17 22.62 -24.72
N LEU A 202 -32.70 21.43 -24.44
CA LEU A 202 -34.12 21.12 -24.61
C LEU A 202 -35.03 22.00 -23.75
N CYS A 203 -34.67 22.25 -22.49
CA CYS A 203 -35.37 23.16 -21.59
C CYS A 203 -35.43 24.59 -22.16
N GLY A 204 -34.31 25.05 -22.74
CA GLY A 204 -34.22 26.32 -23.46
C GLY A 204 -35.14 26.39 -24.68
N VAL A 205 -35.13 25.37 -25.53
CA VAL A 205 -35.98 25.29 -26.73
C VAL A 205 -37.47 25.21 -26.34
N GLY A 206 -37.83 24.43 -25.32
CA GLY A 206 -39.19 24.36 -24.78
C GLY A 206 -39.66 25.71 -24.20
N SER A 207 -38.77 26.46 -23.56
CA SER A 207 -39.07 27.83 -23.09
C SER A 207 -39.34 28.80 -24.24
N VAL A 208 -38.60 28.68 -25.36
CA VAL A 208 -38.87 29.45 -26.59
C VAL A 208 -40.22 29.06 -27.20
N ALA A 209 -40.54 27.76 -27.22
CA ALA A 209 -41.84 27.24 -27.68
C ALA A 209 -43.01 27.85 -26.89
N GLU A 210 -42.91 27.89 -25.55
CA GLU A 210 -43.94 28.47 -24.68
C GLU A 210 -44.12 29.96 -24.94
N LEU A 211 -43.02 30.70 -25.06
CA LEU A 211 -43.03 32.15 -25.31
C LEU A 211 -43.63 32.49 -26.68
N GLN A 212 -43.30 31.72 -27.71
CA GLN A 212 -43.82 31.95 -29.06
C GLN A 212 -45.32 31.63 -29.17
N THR A 213 -45.82 30.64 -28.43
CA THR A 213 -47.22 30.20 -28.48
C THR A 213 -48.16 30.96 -27.54
N ARG A 214 -47.66 31.93 -26.75
CA ARG A 214 -48.43 32.75 -25.78
C ARG A 214 -49.58 33.56 -26.34
N ARG A 215 -49.50 33.99 -27.59
CA ARG A 215 -50.49 34.93 -28.15
C ARG A 215 -51.08 34.48 -29.48
N LEU A 216 -50.38 33.62 -30.21
CA LEU A 216 -50.77 33.13 -31.53
C LEU A 216 -49.97 31.88 -31.86
N ILE A 217 -50.61 30.82 -32.37
CA ILE A 217 -49.89 29.65 -32.87
C ILE A 217 -49.74 29.78 -34.39
N LEU A 218 -48.54 30.15 -34.83
CA LEU A 218 -48.08 30.09 -36.22
C LEU A 218 -47.39 28.74 -36.42
N LEU A 219 -47.87 27.96 -37.39
CA LEU A 219 -47.42 26.57 -37.58
C LEU A 219 -45.92 26.49 -37.95
N GLU A 220 -45.43 27.43 -38.76
CA GLU A 220 -44.06 27.44 -39.29
C GLU A 220 -43.00 27.70 -38.21
N PRO A 221 -43.12 28.73 -37.33
CA PRO A 221 -42.24 28.87 -36.15
C PRO A 221 -42.28 27.68 -35.20
N VAL A 222 -43.48 27.12 -34.97
CA VAL A 222 -43.65 25.97 -34.07
C VAL A 222 -43.03 24.70 -34.65
N MET A 223 -43.09 24.49 -35.97
CA MET A 223 -42.40 23.41 -36.65
C MET A 223 -40.88 23.54 -36.53
N ASN A 224 -40.31 24.72 -36.72
CA ASN A 224 -38.86 24.93 -36.56
C ASN A 224 -38.40 24.61 -35.12
N VAL A 225 -39.17 25.03 -34.12
CA VAL A 225 -38.89 24.72 -32.71
C VAL A 225 -39.01 23.22 -32.42
N MET A 226 -40.02 22.53 -32.98
CA MET A 226 -40.14 21.07 -32.88
C MET A 226 -38.99 20.33 -33.55
N GLU A 227 -38.50 20.83 -34.69
CA GLU A 227 -37.38 20.26 -35.42
C GLU A 227 -36.08 20.35 -34.60
N GLU A 228 -35.83 21.52 -33.97
CA GLU A 228 -34.72 21.71 -33.02
C GLU A 228 -34.84 20.81 -31.77
N MET A 229 -36.05 20.61 -31.23
CA MET A 229 -36.28 19.67 -30.12
C MET A 229 -36.03 18.22 -30.54
N MET A 230 -36.46 17.81 -31.74
CA MET A 230 -36.21 16.47 -32.28
C MET A 230 -34.72 16.21 -32.47
N GLU A 231 -33.97 17.20 -32.96
CA GLU A 231 -32.54 17.09 -33.15
C GLU A 231 -31.79 16.98 -31.81
N ALA A 232 -32.19 17.78 -30.81
CA ALA A 232 -31.63 17.71 -29.47
C ALA A 232 -31.99 16.40 -28.74
N LEU A 233 -33.20 15.87 -28.93
CA LEU A 233 -33.59 14.55 -28.44
C LEU A 233 -32.79 13.43 -29.10
N GLY A 234 -32.59 13.47 -30.43
CA GLY A 234 -31.78 12.50 -31.15
C GLY A 234 -30.35 12.40 -30.61
N ARG A 235 -29.75 13.55 -30.25
CA ARG A 235 -28.42 13.62 -29.62
C ARG A 235 -28.36 13.02 -28.21
N ILE A 236 -29.49 12.89 -27.52
CA ILE A 236 -29.60 12.22 -26.22
C ILE A 236 -29.78 10.71 -26.38
N THR A 237 -30.63 10.28 -27.32
CA THR A 237 -30.91 8.86 -27.57
C THR A 237 -29.79 8.14 -28.33
N GLY A 238 -28.90 8.87 -28.99
CA GLY A 238 -27.69 8.31 -29.61
C GLY A 238 -27.90 7.72 -31.00
N ASP A 239 -28.93 8.19 -31.72
CA ASP A 239 -29.10 7.95 -33.17
C ASP A 239 -28.31 8.98 -34.01
#